data_AF-A0A662PHY5-F1
#
_entry.id   AF-A0A662PHY5-F1
#
_cell.length_a   1.000
_cell.length_b   1.000
_cell.length_c   1.000
_cell.angle_alpha   90.00
_cell.angle_beta   90.00
_cell.angle_gamma   90.00
#
_symmetry.space_group_name_H-M   'P 1'
#
loop_
_entity.id
_entity.type
_entity.pdbx_description
1 polymer ?
#
loop_
_entity_poly.entity_id
_entity_poly.type
_entity_poly.pdbx_seq_one_letter_code
_entity_poly.pdbx_strand_id
1 'polypeptide(L)'
;MKKTAIGLILLMVLAAISVNAEENSKTKAEKMIGLCERAQAKLDYILDKIENNEAEELFREAGEELDKAKKLYNEEEYDGAIESCLEAMHKFRESAALIREEAGGKIKDMIEGQIERMESYISRIKEIAENEEIIALLDNAESHLEKARMYLENGEAIKAESEVRKAANILKNLREQWKSRYGEKIKQRLEKLNETAKKRIQFYEQALDKLREEGYDVQDLERDLNEIKNDLNNVNSLINEGKYKEALPKIRELYREMQEFQEKLRGIRNES
;
A
#
# COMPACT_ATOMS: atom_id res chain seq x y z
N MET A 1 16.84 -3.45 -9.05
CA MET A 1 17.81 -4.27 -9.81
C MET A 1 17.33 -5.71 -10.08
N LYS A 2 16.03 -5.96 -10.33
CA LYS A 2 15.48 -7.34 -10.48
C LYS A 2 14.95 -7.69 -11.89
N LYS A 3 14.77 -6.71 -12.78
CA LYS A 3 14.44 -6.91 -14.23
C LYS A 3 15.57 -7.45 -15.06
N THR A 4 16.78 -7.35 -14.53
CA THR A 4 17.95 -7.89 -15.18
C THR A 4 17.96 -9.41 -15.08
N ALA A 5 17.31 -10.06 -14.11
CA ALA A 5 17.54 -11.49 -13.87
C ALA A 5 17.08 -12.41 -15.03
N ILE A 6 15.88 -12.21 -15.59
CA ILE A 6 15.30 -13.04 -16.67
C ILE A 6 15.83 -12.60 -18.05
N GLY A 7 15.98 -11.29 -18.28
CA GLY A 7 16.67 -10.78 -19.47
C GLY A 7 18.13 -11.21 -19.52
N LEU A 8 18.85 -11.22 -18.38
CA LEU A 8 20.20 -11.76 -18.25
C LEU A 8 20.23 -13.28 -18.42
N ILE A 9 19.19 -14.04 -18.03
CA ILE A 9 19.15 -15.48 -18.32
C ILE A 9 19.20 -15.67 -19.84
N LEU A 10 18.37 -14.96 -20.60
CA LEU A 10 18.36 -15.04 -22.07
C LEU A 10 19.69 -14.54 -22.71
N LEU A 11 20.28 -13.48 -22.15
CA LEU A 11 21.53 -12.87 -22.64
C LEU A 11 22.77 -13.73 -22.29
N MET A 12 22.77 -14.38 -21.13
CA MET A 12 23.78 -15.36 -20.71
C MET A 12 23.69 -16.64 -21.55
N VAL A 13 22.48 -17.07 -21.90
CA VAL A 13 22.25 -18.22 -22.81
C VAL A 13 22.74 -17.90 -24.24
N LEU A 14 22.51 -16.68 -24.75
CA LEU A 14 23.07 -16.24 -26.04
C LEU A 14 24.60 -16.12 -26.02
N ALA A 15 25.19 -15.74 -24.88
CA ALA A 15 26.64 -15.71 -24.71
C ALA A 15 27.26 -17.12 -24.67
N ALA A 16 26.54 -18.13 -24.16
CA ALA A 16 26.98 -19.53 -24.16
C ALA A 16 27.05 -20.13 -25.58
N ILE A 17 26.14 -19.68 -26.47
CA ILE A 17 26.12 -20.07 -27.89
C ILE A 17 27.22 -19.35 -28.68
N SER A 18 27.64 -18.16 -28.22
CA SER A 18 28.68 -17.33 -28.86
C SER A 18 30.12 -17.63 -28.41
N VAL A 19 30.37 -18.72 -27.68
CA VAL A 19 31.71 -19.04 -27.17
C VAL A 19 32.65 -19.39 -28.33
N ASN A 20 33.62 -18.49 -28.55
CA ASN A 20 34.66 -18.47 -29.56
C ASN A 20 35.39 -19.82 -29.73
N ALA A 21 35.71 -20.17 -30.98
CA ALA A 21 36.25 -21.46 -31.41
C ALA A 21 37.73 -21.77 -31.01
N GLU A 22 38.32 -21.02 -30.07
CA GLU A 22 39.70 -21.23 -29.60
C GLU A 22 39.81 -21.50 -28.08
N GLU A 23 38.69 -21.69 -27.39
CA GLU A 23 38.68 -21.99 -25.95
C GLU A 23 38.77 -23.50 -25.69
N ASN A 24 39.73 -23.95 -24.87
CA ASN A 24 39.90 -25.36 -24.49
C ASN A 24 38.59 -25.90 -23.88
N SER A 25 38.17 -27.11 -24.29
CA SER A 25 36.89 -27.74 -23.94
C SER A 25 36.62 -27.75 -22.44
N LYS A 26 37.67 -27.91 -21.63
CA LYS A 26 37.61 -27.77 -20.16
C LYS A 26 37.05 -26.43 -19.70
N THR A 27 37.63 -25.32 -20.18
CA THR A 27 37.21 -23.96 -19.77
C THR A 27 35.79 -23.65 -20.26
N LYS A 28 35.42 -24.16 -21.43
CA LYS A 28 34.07 -24.03 -21.97
C LYS A 28 33.05 -24.80 -21.13
N ALA A 29 33.34 -26.05 -20.77
CA ALA A 29 32.50 -26.87 -19.89
C ALA A 29 32.31 -26.20 -18.51
N GLU A 30 33.39 -25.71 -17.89
CA GLU A 30 33.34 -25.02 -16.59
C GLU A 30 32.43 -23.77 -16.63
N LYS A 31 32.56 -22.95 -17.67
CA LYS A 31 31.69 -21.79 -17.86
C LYS A 31 30.22 -22.18 -18.05
N MET A 32 29.94 -23.24 -18.79
CA MET A 32 28.58 -23.71 -19.06
C MET A 32 27.92 -24.27 -17.81
N ILE A 33 28.64 -25.05 -16.99
CA ILE A 33 28.18 -25.52 -15.68
C ILE A 33 27.79 -24.32 -14.81
N GLY A 34 28.66 -23.31 -14.69
CA GLY A 34 28.37 -22.10 -13.91
C GLY A 34 27.21 -21.26 -14.46
N LEU A 35 26.86 -21.38 -15.73
CA LEU A 35 25.66 -20.76 -16.31
C LEU A 35 24.40 -21.55 -15.94
N CYS A 36 24.44 -22.89 -16.03
CA CYS A 36 23.34 -23.77 -15.63
C CYS A 36 23.03 -23.65 -14.13
N GLU A 37 24.03 -23.61 -13.25
CA GLU A 37 23.84 -23.41 -11.80
C GLU A 37 23.13 -22.09 -11.49
N ARG A 38 23.48 -21.02 -12.21
CA ARG A 38 22.81 -19.71 -12.08
C ARG A 38 21.38 -19.74 -12.61
N ALA A 39 21.09 -20.53 -13.65
CA ALA A 39 19.74 -20.72 -14.15
C ALA A 39 18.89 -21.50 -13.14
N GLN A 40 19.44 -22.60 -12.60
CA GLN A 40 18.81 -23.44 -11.58
C GLN A 40 18.42 -22.61 -10.35
N ALA A 41 19.37 -21.90 -9.73
CA ALA A 41 19.11 -21.11 -8.52
C ALA A 41 18.07 -19.99 -8.72
N LYS A 42 17.96 -19.45 -9.95
CA LYS A 42 16.96 -18.42 -10.27
C LYS A 42 15.57 -19.01 -10.48
N LEU A 43 15.47 -20.18 -11.10
CA LEU A 43 14.20 -20.86 -11.36
C LEU A 43 13.61 -21.47 -10.09
N ASP A 44 14.44 -22.05 -9.23
CA ASP A 44 14.07 -22.58 -7.92
C ASP A 44 13.28 -21.56 -7.09
N TYR A 45 13.79 -20.33 -7.00
CA TYR A 45 13.11 -19.22 -6.31
C TYR A 45 11.74 -18.82 -6.89
N ILE A 46 11.51 -19.09 -8.17
CA ILE A 46 10.30 -18.71 -8.89
C ILE A 46 9.26 -19.85 -8.83
N LEU A 47 9.70 -21.09 -8.97
CA LEU A 47 8.86 -22.29 -8.86
C LEU A 47 8.24 -22.43 -7.48
N ASP A 48 8.97 -22.08 -6.41
CA ASP A 48 8.45 -21.98 -5.03
C ASP A 48 7.17 -21.12 -4.88
N LYS A 49 6.83 -20.33 -5.90
CA LYS A 49 5.72 -19.36 -5.87
C LYS A 49 4.64 -19.64 -6.92
N ILE A 50 4.79 -20.67 -7.75
CA ILE A 50 3.90 -20.98 -8.86
C ILE A 50 3.66 -22.49 -8.87
N GLU A 51 2.42 -22.91 -8.66
CA GLU A 51 2.02 -24.31 -8.82
C GLU A 51 1.90 -24.64 -10.33
N ASN A 52 2.97 -25.16 -10.93
CA ASN A 52 2.98 -25.67 -12.31
C ASN A 52 3.79 -26.99 -12.38
N ASN A 53 3.07 -28.11 -12.38
CA ASN A 53 3.68 -29.45 -12.37
C ASN A 53 4.57 -29.73 -13.59
N GLU A 54 4.22 -29.21 -14.76
CA GLU A 54 4.97 -29.43 -16.01
C GLU A 54 6.28 -28.62 -16.02
N ALA A 55 6.25 -27.40 -15.49
CA ALA A 55 7.44 -26.58 -15.29
C ALA A 55 8.37 -27.12 -14.19
N GLU A 56 7.80 -27.69 -13.12
CA GLU A 56 8.54 -28.40 -12.07
C GLU A 56 9.23 -29.65 -12.60
N GLU A 57 8.55 -30.43 -13.45
CA GLU A 57 9.13 -31.62 -14.08
C GLU A 57 10.32 -31.27 -14.97
N LEU A 58 10.17 -30.28 -15.86
CA LEU A 58 11.27 -29.78 -16.70
C LEU A 58 12.43 -29.20 -15.88
N PHE A 59 12.14 -28.56 -14.74
CA PHE A 59 13.17 -28.05 -13.84
C PHE A 59 13.96 -29.18 -13.16
N ARG A 60 13.27 -30.24 -12.72
CA ARG A 60 13.90 -31.44 -12.16
C ARG A 60 14.80 -32.11 -13.18
N GLU A 61 14.30 -32.36 -14.40
CA GLU A 61 15.08 -32.96 -15.48
C GLU A 61 16.29 -32.11 -15.88
N ALA A 62 16.15 -30.79 -15.88
CA ALA A 62 17.28 -29.89 -16.11
C ALA A 62 18.36 -29.99 -15.01
N GLY A 63 17.94 -30.20 -13.76
CA GLY A 63 18.84 -30.47 -12.64
C GLY A 63 19.61 -31.78 -12.81
N GLU A 64 18.94 -32.84 -13.27
CA GLU A 64 19.57 -34.15 -13.53
C GLU A 64 20.64 -34.06 -14.64
N GLU A 65 20.37 -33.34 -15.72
CA GLU A 65 21.36 -33.11 -16.79
C GLU A 65 22.53 -32.23 -16.34
N LEU A 66 22.30 -31.27 -15.43
CA LEU A 66 23.36 -30.48 -14.81
C LEU A 66 24.26 -31.34 -13.90
N ASP A 67 23.68 -32.23 -13.10
CA ASP A 67 24.45 -33.15 -12.26
C ASP A 67 25.27 -34.13 -13.11
N LYS A 68 24.71 -34.61 -14.21
CA LYS A 68 25.42 -35.40 -15.22
C LYS A 68 26.57 -34.61 -15.86
N ALA A 69 26.35 -33.35 -16.22
CA ALA A 69 27.41 -32.49 -16.76
C ALA A 69 28.58 -32.31 -15.79
N LYS A 70 28.29 -32.10 -14.49
CA LYS A 70 29.31 -32.00 -13.43
C LYS A 70 30.09 -33.29 -13.26
N LYS A 71 29.42 -34.44 -13.36
CA LYS A 71 30.07 -35.76 -13.30
C LYS A 71 31.04 -35.95 -14.47
N LEU A 72 30.59 -35.72 -15.70
CA LEU A 72 31.42 -35.83 -16.91
C LEU A 72 32.62 -34.87 -16.87
N TYR A 73 32.43 -33.65 -16.35
CA TYR A 73 33.53 -32.70 -16.15
C TYR A 73 34.61 -33.24 -15.20
N ASN A 74 34.20 -33.89 -14.10
CA ASN A 74 35.14 -34.49 -13.13
C ASN A 74 35.84 -35.73 -13.68
N GLU A 75 35.23 -36.42 -14.65
CA GLU A 75 35.80 -37.54 -15.40
C GLU A 75 36.69 -37.07 -16.59
N GLU A 76 36.88 -35.76 -16.73
CA GLU A 76 37.61 -35.10 -17.83
C GLU A 76 36.96 -35.30 -19.23
N GLU A 77 35.70 -35.75 -19.27
CA GLU A 77 34.88 -35.87 -20.48
C GLU A 77 34.21 -34.53 -20.82
N TYR A 78 35.01 -33.54 -21.18
CA TYR A 78 34.56 -32.15 -21.31
C TYR A 78 33.52 -31.93 -22.42
N ASP A 79 33.60 -32.67 -23.53
CA ASP A 79 32.63 -32.55 -24.62
C ASP A 79 31.24 -33.11 -24.22
N GLY A 80 31.23 -34.23 -23.49
CA GLY A 80 29.99 -34.78 -22.92
C GLY A 80 29.40 -33.87 -21.83
N ALA A 81 30.25 -33.21 -21.04
CA ALA A 81 29.81 -32.21 -20.08
C ALA A 81 29.17 -30.98 -20.76
N ILE A 82 29.72 -30.54 -21.90
CA ILE A 82 29.15 -29.46 -22.72
C ILE A 82 27.77 -29.88 -23.28
N GLU A 83 27.65 -31.09 -23.82
CA GLU A 83 26.38 -31.60 -24.35
C GLU A 83 25.30 -31.67 -23.27
N SER A 84 25.63 -32.23 -22.11
CA SER A 84 24.71 -32.30 -20.96
C SER A 84 24.35 -30.90 -20.43
N CYS A 85 25.26 -29.93 -20.49
CA CYS A 85 24.94 -28.53 -20.16
C CYS A 85 23.96 -27.90 -21.16
N LEU A 86 24.09 -28.17 -22.46
CA LEU A 86 23.16 -27.65 -23.47
C LEU A 86 21.75 -28.21 -23.24
N GLU A 87 21.66 -29.49 -22.94
CA GLU A 87 20.41 -30.17 -22.63
C GLU A 87 19.76 -29.60 -21.35
N ALA A 88 20.54 -29.43 -20.28
CA ALA A 88 20.08 -28.77 -19.06
C ALA A 88 19.57 -27.33 -19.34
N MET A 89 20.30 -26.56 -20.16
CA MET A 89 19.87 -25.21 -20.54
C MET A 89 18.57 -25.19 -21.34
N HIS A 90 18.37 -26.15 -22.25
CA HIS A 90 17.15 -26.28 -23.02
C HIS A 90 15.94 -26.49 -22.09
N LYS A 91 16.06 -27.47 -21.19
CA LYS A 91 14.99 -27.79 -20.23
C LYS A 91 14.72 -26.66 -19.23
N PHE A 92 15.77 -25.99 -18.71
CA PHE A 92 15.58 -24.78 -17.91
C PHE A 92 14.86 -23.67 -18.68
N ARG A 93 15.09 -23.55 -19.99
CA ARG A 93 14.42 -22.56 -20.84
C ARG A 93 12.95 -22.88 -21.05
N GLU A 94 12.61 -24.15 -21.24
CA GLU A 94 11.22 -24.60 -21.39
C GLU A 94 10.45 -24.45 -20.07
N SER A 95 11.03 -24.86 -18.94
CA SER A 95 10.48 -24.62 -17.61
C SER A 95 10.21 -23.12 -17.38
N ALA A 96 11.18 -22.25 -17.71
CA ALA A 96 11.03 -20.81 -17.63
C ALA A 96 9.94 -20.24 -18.55
N ALA A 97 9.69 -20.88 -19.70
CA ALA A 97 8.66 -20.48 -20.65
C ALA A 97 7.26 -20.83 -20.13
N LEU A 98 7.07 -22.03 -19.59
CA LEU A 98 5.80 -22.45 -18.98
C LEU A 98 5.46 -21.62 -17.74
N ILE A 99 6.46 -21.37 -16.88
CA ILE A 99 6.35 -20.41 -15.77
C ILE A 99 5.88 -19.04 -16.27
N ARG A 100 6.42 -18.56 -17.40
CA ARG A 100 6.08 -17.26 -17.98
C ARG A 100 4.66 -17.26 -18.57
N GLU A 101 4.24 -18.36 -19.17
CA GLU A 101 2.91 -18.51 -19.77
C GLU A 101 1.81 -18.54 -18.69
N GLU A 102 2.01 -19.29 -17.61
CA GLU A 102 1.03 -19.40 -16.52
C GLU A 102 1.07 -18.23 -15.53
N ALA A 103 2.26 -17.66 -15.26
CA ALA A 103 2.37 -16.44 -14.46
C ALA A 103 1.95 -15.17 -15.21
N GLY A 104 1.98 -15.18 -16.55
CA GLY A 104 1.64 -14.03 -17.39
C GLY A 104 0.20 -13.55 -17.22
N GLY A 105 -0.76 -14.49 -17.12
CA GLY A 105 -2.17 -14.17 -16.88
C GLY A 105 -2.43 -13.67 -15.45
N LYS A 106 -2.05 -14.45 -14.44
CA LYS A 106 -2.30 -14.10 -13.02
C LYS A 106 -1.61 -12.81 -12.58
N ILE A 107 -0.40 -12.53 -13.06
CA ILE A 107 0.32 -11.28 -12.74
C ILE A 107 -0.31 -10.10 -13.47
N LYS A 108 -0.71 -10.27 -14.73
CA LYS A 108 -1.42 -9.24 -15.50
C LYS A 108 -2.73 -8.87 -14.81
N ASP A 109 -3.57 -9.85 -14.50
CA ASP A 109 -4.85 -9.63 -13.80
C ASP A 109 -4.67 -8.94 -12.45
N MET A 110 -3.63 -9.33 -11.69
CA MET A 110 -3.30 -8.69 -10.42
C MET A 110 -2.91 -7.21 -10.60
N ILE A 111 -2.06 -6.90 -11.58
CA ILE A 111 -1.60 -5.54 -11.84
C ILE A 111 -2.75 -4.70 -12.41
N GLU A 112 -3.55 -5.23 -13.33
CA GLU A 112 -4.75 -4.57 -13.86
C GLU A 112 -5.73 -4.23 -12.74
N GLY A 113 -6.03 -5.20 -11.86
CA GLY A 113 -6.87 -4.94 -10.69
C GLY A 113 -6.26 -3.91 -9.71
N GLN A 114 -4.93 -3.83 -9.59
CA GLN A 114 -4.29 -2.76 -8.80
C GLN A 114 -4.46 -1.38 -9.46
N ILE A 115 -4.29 -1.30 -10.77
CA ILE A 115 -4.46 -0.07 -11.55
C ILE A 115 -5.90 0.43 -11.40
N GLU A 116 -6.90 -0.42 -11.64
CA GLU A 116 -8.32 -0.05 -11.55
C GLU A 116 -8.70 0.48 -10.16
N ARG A 117 -8.22 -0.18 -9.09
CA ARG A 117 -8.47 0.29 -7.71
C ARG A 117 -7.85 1.67 -7.45
N MET A 118 -6.66 1.93 -7.98
CA MET A 118 -5.99 3.22 -7.81
C MET A 118 -6.66 4.32 -8.65
N GLU A 119 -7.04 4.05 -9.90
CA GLU A 119 -7.78 4.98 -10.75
C GLU A 119 -9.13 5.36 -10.11
N SER A 120 -9.87 4.37 -9.59
CA SER A 120 -11.11 4.62 -8.86
C SER A 120 -10.90 5.50 -7.63
N TYR A 121 -9.83 5.25 -6.87
CA TYR A 121 -9.46 6.08 -5.73
C TYR A 121 -9.10 7.51 -6.15
N ILE A 122 -8.31 7.68 -7.22
CA ILE A 122 -7.92 8.98 -7.76
C ILE A 122 -9.15 9.78 -8.20
N SER A 123 -10.02 9.18 -9.01
CA SER A 123 -11.24 9.80 -9.52
C SER A 123 -12.12 10.34 -8.38
N ARG A 124 -12.39 9.51 -7.37
CA ARG A 124 -13.16 9.93 -6.17
C ARG A 124 -12.53 11.10 -5.42
N ILE A 125 -11.20 11.18 -5.42
CA ILE A 125 -10.50 12.27 -4.75
C ILE A 125 -10.56 13.54 -5.57
N LYS A 126 -10.34 13.46 -6.90
CA LYS A 126 -10.39 14.63 -7.78
C LYS A 126 -11.77 15.31 -7.72
N GLU A 127 -12.85 14.53 -7.60
CA GLU A 127 -14.21 15.08 -7.42
C GLU A 127 -14.37 16.00 -6.21
N ILE A 128 -13.59 15.80 -5.15
CA ILE A 128 -13.69 16.55 -3.89
C ILE A 128 -12.44 17.42 -3.61
N ALA A 129 -11.44 17.36 -4.48
CA ALA A 129 -10.20 18.11 -4.32
C ALA A 129 -10.36 19.51 -4.92
N GLU A 130 -10.29 20.53 -4.07
CA GLU A 130 -10.31 21.95 -4.48
C GLU A 130 -8.90 22.56 -4.61
N ASN A 131 -7.85 21.78 -4.30
CA ASN A 131 -6.48 22.26 -4.24
C ASN A 131 -5.69 21.77 -5.46
N GLU A 132 -5.15 22.71 -6.24
CA GLU A 132 -4.39 22.43 -7.47
C GLU A 132 -3.13 21.58 -7.24
N GLU A 133 -2.44 21.72 -6.09
CA GLU A 133 -1.27 20.88 -5.77
C GLU A 133 -1.68 19.42 -5.57
N ILE A 134 -2.84 19.17 -4.97
CA ILE A 134 -3.39 17.82 -4.80
C ILE A 134 -3.76 17.24 -6.17
N ILE A 135 -4.41 18.04 -7.02
CA ILE A 135 -4.78 17.62 -8.37
C ILE A 135 -3.53 17.25 -9.18
N ALA A 136 -2.47 18.07 -9.14
CA ALA A 136 -1.21 17.77 -9.84
C ALA A 136 -0.54 16.48 -9.36
N LEU A 137 -0.61 16.16 -8.06
CA LEU A 137 -0.11 14.90 -7.52
C LEU A 137 -0.93 13.70 -8.01
N LEU A 138 -2.25 13.85 -8.13
CA LEU A 138 -3.16 12.83 -8.66
C LEU A 138 -2.91 12.60 -10.16
N ASP A 139 -2.73 13.67 -10.94
CA ASP A 139 -2.37 13.60 -12.37
C ASP A 139 -1.04 12.86 -12.57
N ASN A 140 -0.05 13.12 -11.70
CA ASN A 140 1.23 12.41 -11.74
C ASN A 140 1.06 10.91 -11.42
N ALA A 141 0.22 10.57 -10.45
CA ALA A 141 -0.09 9.17 -10.16
C ALA A 141 -0.79 8.48 -11.35
N GLU A 142 -1.76 9.13 -12.00
CA GLU A 142 -2.42 8.64 -13.21
C GLU A 142 -1.42 8.40 -14.35
N SER A 143 -0.48 9.33 -14.60
CA SER A 143 0.55 9.15 -15.64
C SER A 143 1.40 7.89 -15.42
N HIS A 144 1.68 7.55 -14.15
CA HIS A 144 2.35 6.29 -13.82
C HIS A 144 1.46 5.06 -14.07
N LEU A 145 0.16 5.14 -13.78
CA LEU A 145 -0.78 4.04 -14.07
C LEU A 145 -0.98 3.82 -15.57
N GLU A 146 -1.02 4.88 -16.36
CA GLU A 146 -1.12 4.79 -17.83
C GLU A 146 0.14 4.13 -18.43
N LYS A 147 1.33 4.53 -17.98
CA LYS A 147 2.58 3.82 -18.32
C LYS A 147 2.55 2.36 -17.90
N ALA A 148 1.95 2.05 -16.76
CA ALA A 148 1.81 0.67 -16.31
C ALA A 148 0.93 -0.15 -17.27
N ARG A 149 -0.20 0.38 -17.74
CA ARG A 149 -1.06 -0.26 -18.74
C ARG A 149 -0.30 -0.51 -20.04
N MET A 150 0.42 0.50 -20.56
CA MET A 150 1.25 0.34 -21.76
C MET A 150 2.30 -0.77 -21.58
N TYR A 151 2.93 -0.86 -20.42
CA TYR A 151 3.90 -1.93 -20.15
C TYR A 151 3.23 -3.31 -20.06
N LEU A 152 2.00 -3.42 -19.55
CA LEU A 152 1.25 -4.69 -19.55
C LEU A 152 0.87 -5.13 -20.97
N GLU A 153 0.39 -4.21 -21.81
CA GLU A 153 0.06 -4.48 -23.21
C GLU A 153 1.26 -5.02 -23.99
N ASN A 154 2.46 -4.52 -23.67
CA ASN A 154 3.71 -4.96 -24.27
C ASN A 154 4.33 -6.22 -23.59
N GLY A 155 3.63 -6.84 -22.64
CA GLY A 155 4.13 -8.02 -21.91
C GLY A 155 5.27 -7.72 -20.92
N GLU A 156 5.52 -6.46 -20.61
CA GLU A 156 6.59 -5.99 -19.73
C GLU A 156 6.13 -5.87 -18.27
N ALA A 157 5.58 -6.96 -17.70
CA ALA A 157 4.91 -6.97 -16.39
C ALA A 157 5.72 -6.34 -15.24
N ILE A 158 7.04 -6.55 -15.19
CA ILE A 158 7.87 -5.97 -14.13
C ILE A 158 7.96 -4.43 -14.29
N LYS A 159 7.91 -3.92 -15.53
CA LYS A 159 7.86 -2.47 -15.81
C LYS A 159 6.53 -1.89 -15.39
N ALA A 160 5.44 -2.58 -15.69
CA ALA A 160 4.14 -2.22 -15.16
C ALA A 160 4.12 -2.16 -13.63
N GLU A 161 4.56 -3.22 -12.95
CA GLU A 161 4.58 -3.28 -11.49
C GLU A 161 5.42 -2.14 -10.87
N SER A 162 6.54 -1.79 -11.50
CA SER A 162 7.39 -0.70 -11.05
C SER A 162 6.70 0.66 -11.14
N GLU A 163 5.90 0.90 -12.18
CA GLU A 163 5.13 2.14 -12.31
C GLU A 163 3.93 2.16 -11.36
N VAL A 164 3.23 1.04 -11.18
CA VAL A 164 2.18 0.90 -10.16
C VAL A 164 2.71 1.20 -8.76
N ARG A 165 3.91 0.72 -8.40
CA ARG A 165 4.54 1.06 -7.11
C ARG A 165 4.83 2.55 -6.95
N LYS A 166 5.21 3.25 -8.03
CA LYS A 166 5.41 4.72 -7.99
C LYS A 166 4.09 5.43 -7.74
N ALA A 167 3.03 5.07 -8.47
CA ALA A 167 1.69 5.60 -8.25
C ALA A 167 1.22 5.34 -6.80
N ALA A 168 1.37 4.10 -6.32
CA ALA A 168 1.01 3.72 -4.95
C ALA A 168 1.73 4.58 -3.89
N ASN A 169 3.02 4.86 -4.07
CA ASN A 169 3.79 5.71 -3.16
C ASN A 169 3.29 7.16 -3.16
N ILE A 170 2.96 7.72 -4.32
CA ILE A 170 2.37 9.07 -4.41
C ILE A 170 1.04 9.11 -3.66
N LEU A 171 0.15 8.15 -3.91
CA LEU A 171 -1.16 8.07 -3.26
C LEU A 171 -1.06 7.85 -1.74
N LYS A 172 -0.08 7.06 -1.29
CA LYS A 172 0.20 6.87 0.14
C LYS A 172 0.61 8.19 0.79
N ASN A 173 1.57 8.92 0.19
CA ASN A 173 2.04 10.20 0.71
C ASN A 173 0.90 11.23 0.72
N LEU A 174 0.09 11.28 -0.34
CA LEU A 174 -1.09 12.15 -0.40
C LEU A 174 -2.08 11.83 0.71
N ARG A 175 -2.35 10.55 0.97
CA ARG A 175 -3.23 10.12 2.07
C ARG A 175 -2.70 10.54 3.43
N GLU A 176 -1.39 10.48 3.65
CA GLU A 176 -0.76 10.93 4.89
C GLU A 176 -0.86 12.45 5.07
N GLN A 177 -0.58 13.23 4.01
CA GLN A 177 -0.76 14.68 4.00
C GLN A 177 -2.22 15.08 4.23
N TRP A 178 -3.15 14.35 3.62
CA TRP A 178 -4.57 14.64 3.78
C TRP A 178 -5.07 14.26 5.18
N LYS A 179 -4.59 13.17 5.77
CA LYS A 179 -4.84 12.87 7.19
C LYS A 179 -4.37 14.01 8.09
N SER A 180 -3.20 14.59 7.80
CA SER A 180 -2.67 15.74 8.54
C SER A 180 -3.54 16.99 8.37
N ARG A 181 -3.86 17.38 7.13
CA ARG A 181 -4.75 18.54 6.83
C ARG A 181 -6.18 18.35 7.35
N TYR A 182 -6.72 17.14 7.28
CA TYR A 182 -8.03 16.79 7.83
C TYR A 182 -8.01 16.84 9.36
N GLY A 183 -6.92 16.39 9.99
CA GLY A 183 -6.67 16.58 11.42
C GLY A 183 -6.68 18.05 11.82
N GLU A 184 -6.03 18.93 11.04
CA GLU A 184 -6.01 20.37 11.31
C GLU A 184 -7.39 21.03 11.14
N LYS A 185 -8.15 20.67 10.09
CA LYS A 185 -9.55 21.14 9.93
C LYS A 185 -10.45 20.67 11.07
N ILE A 186 -10.27 19.43 11.55
CA ILE A 186 -11.00 18.94 12.72
C ILE A 186 -10.61 19.73 13.96
N LYS A 187 -9.31 19.94 14.19
CA LYS A 187 -8.80 20.73 15.33
C LYS A 187 -9.41 22.12 15.35
N GLN A 188 -9.36 22.87 14.24
CA GLN A 188 -9.98 24.20 14.14
C GLN A 188 -11.48 24.17 14.43
N ARG A 189 -12.19 23.15 13.94
CA ARG A 189 -13.62 22.98 14.22
C ARG A 189 -13.88 22.69 15.70
N LEU A 190 -13.09 21.83 16.32
CA LEU A 190 -13.16 21.50 17.74
C LEU A 190 -12.88 22.72 18.61
N GLU A 191 -11.85 23.51 18.28
CA GLU A 191 -11.52 24.77 18.96
C GLU A 191 -12.68 25.78 18.87
N LYS A 192 -13.28 25.96 17.68
CA LYS A 192 -14.44 26.85 17.52
C LYS A 192 -15.65 26.39 18.34
N LEU A 193 -15.93 25.09 18.34
CA LEU A 193 -17.03 24.51 19.12
C LEU A 193 -16.77 24.62 20.63
N ASN A 194 -15.53 24.44 21.07
CA ASN A 194 -15.11 24.61 22.45
C ASN A 194 -15.31 26.06 22.92
N GLU A 195 -14.84 27.05 22.14
CA GLU A 195 -15.06 28.46 22.46
C GLU A 195 -16.55 28.84 22.51
N THR A 196 -17.35 28.25 21.63
CA THR A 196 -18.81 28.46 21.66
C THR A 196 -19.46 27.79 22.88
N ALA A 197 -18.99 26.61 23.28
CA ALA A 197 -19.43 25.90 24.48
C ALA A 197 -19.12 26.70 25.74
N LYS A 198 -17.89 27.25 25.87
CA LYS A 198 -17.51 28.14 26.98
C LYS A 198 -18.45 29.34 27.11
N LYS A 199 -18.75 30.01 25.99
CA LYS A 199 -19.69 31.15 25.97
C LYS A 199 -21.10 30.75 26.39
N ARG A 200 -21.58 29.57 26.00
CA ARG A 200 -22.89 29.05 26.44
C ARG A 200 -22.92 28.76 27.93
N ILE A 201 -21.87 28.12 28.47
CA ILE A 201 -21.75 27.87 29.91
C ILE A 201 -21.79 29.20 30.69
N GLN A 202 -21.05 30.22 30.25
CA GLN A 202 -21.10 31.54 30.89
C GLN A 202 -22.51 32.14 30.88
N PHE A 203 -23.24 31.99 29.77
CA PHE A 203 -24.64 32.42 29.70
C PHE A 203 -25.54 31.61 30.66
N TYR A 204 -25.31 30.31 30.78
CA TYR A 204 -26.03 29.44 31.71
C TYR A 204 -25.77 29.80 33.17
N GLU A 205 -24.52 30.08 33.54
CA GLU A 205 -24.16 30.57 34.88
C GLU A 205 -24.92 31.85 35.22
N GLN A 206 -24.90 32.84 34.31
CA GLN A 206 -25.63 34.09 34.50
C GLN A 206 -27.15 33.90 34.58
N ALA A 207 -27.70 32.93 33.86
CA ALA A 207 -29.13 32.62 33.92
C ALA A 207 -29.51 31.96 35.26
N LEU A 208 -28.68 31.04 35.77
CA LEU A 208 -28.89 30.42 37.07
C LEU A 208 -28.78 31.43 38.21
N ASP A 209 -27.80 32.34 38.16
CA ASP A 209 -27.66 33.38 39.18
C ASP A 209 -28.92 34.26 39.26
N LYS A 210 -29.50 34.64 38.11
CA LYS A 210 -30.78 35.38 38.08
C LYS A 210 -31.95 34.59 38.63
N LEU A 211 -32.09 33.32 38.26
CA LEU A 211 -33.14 32.46 38.82
C LEU A 211 -33.00 32.31 40.34
N ARG A 212 -31.76 32.23 40.84
CA ARG A 212 -31.48 32.19 42.28
C ARG A 212 -31.87 33.50 42.97
N GLU A 213 -31.57 34.64 42.37
CA GLU A 213 -31.98 35.97 42.85
C GLU A 213 -33.52 36.14 42.85
N GLU A 214 -34.20 35.57 41.86
CA GLU A 214 -35.66 35.53 41.75
C GLU A 214 -36.32 34.53 42.72
N GLY A 215 -35.53 33.73 43.44
CA GLY A 215 -35.99 32.82 44.49
C GLY A 215 -36.36 31.41 44.04
N TYR A 216 -36.02 31.02 42.81
CA TYR A 216 -36.21 29.65 42.33
C TYR A 216 -35.19 28.68 42.94
N ASP A 217 -35.60 27.43 43.16
CA ASP A 217 -34.67 26.35 43.49
C ASP A 217 -33.92 25.91 42.22
N VAL A 218 -32.61 26.08 42.23
CA VAL A 218 -31.72 25.84 41.08
C VAL A 218 -30.74 24.68 41.30
N GLN A 219 -30.82 23.95 42.42
CA GLN A 219 -29.81 22.93 42.79
C GLN A 219 -29.61 21.85 41.72
N ASP A 220 -30.69 21.32 41.15
CA ASP A 220 -30.61 20.30 40.10
C ASP A 220 -29.98 20.86 38.82
N LEU A 221 -30.26 22.13 38.47
CA LEU A 221 -29.64 22.77 37.32
C LEU A 221 -28.16 23.08 37.54
N GLU A 222 -27.76 23.43 38.77
CA GLU A 222 -26.36 23.61 39.11
C GLU A 222 -25.58 22.30 38.98
N ARG A 223 -26.18 21.16 39.39
CA ARG A 223 -25.59 19.83 39.18
C ARG A 223 -25.41 19.55 37.69
N ASP A 224 -26.46 19.70 36.89
CA ASP A 224 -26.41 19.45 35.44
C ASP A 224 -25.37 20.35 34.74
N LEU A 225 -25.28 21.63 35.13
CA LEU A 225 -24.28 22.55 34.57
C LEU A 225 -22.85 22.16 34.94
N ASN A 226 -22.64 21.61 36.15
CA ASN A 226 -21.33 21.12 36.57
C ASN A 226 -20.91 19.86 35.80
N GLU A 227 -21.85 18.97 35.47
CA GLU A 227 -21.60 17.82 34.58
C GLU A 227 -21.15 18.29 33.20
N ILE A 228 -21.90 19.22 32.59
CA ILE A 228 -21.54 19.85 31.29
C ILE A 228 -20.14 20.48 31.34
N LYS A 229 -19.75 21.15 32.44
CA LYS A 229 -18.40 21.71 32.61
C LYS A 229 -17.33 20.63 32.66
N ASN A 230 -17.58 19.53 33.35
CA ASN A 230 -16.66 18.41 33.42
C ASN A 230 -16.47 17.76 32.05
N ASP A 231 -17.55 17.58 31.28
CA ASP A 231 -17.46 17.03 29.93
C ASP A 231 -16.75 17.95 28.95
N LEU A 232 -16.93 19.27 29.08
CA LEU A 232 -16.12 20.24 28.33
C LEU A 232 -14.63 20.13 28.69
N ASN A 233 -14.28 19.92 29.96
CA ASN A 233 -12.89 19.71 30.39
C ASN A 233 -12.29 18.43 29.81
N ASN A 234 -13.08 17.34 29.78
CA ASN A 234 -12.67 16.08 29.15
C ASN A 234 -12.41 16.26 27.65
N VAL A 235 -13.28 16.99 26.95
CA VAL A 235 -13.10 17.34 25.54
C VAL A 235 -11.82 18.18 25.34
N ASN A 236 -11.55 19.15 26.24
CA ASN A 236 -10.35 19.97 26.19
C ASN A 236 -9.05 19.17 26.37
N SER A 237 -9.03 18.22 27.29
CA SER A 237 -7.89 17.30 27.46
C SER A 237 -7.63 16.51 26.18
N LEU A 238 -8.67 15.94 25.55
CA LEU A 238 -8.51 15.20 24.29
C LEU A 238 -8.02 16.07 23.13
N ILE A 239 -8.47 17.33 23.05
CA ILE A 239 -7.98 18.29 22.05
C ILE A 239 -6.50 18.59 22.27
N ASN A 240 -6.09 18.88 23.52
CA ASN A 240 -4.71 19.18 23.87
C ASN A 240 -3.76 17.99 23.63
N GLU A 241 -4.24 16.76 23.82
CA GLU A 241 -3.51 15.53 23.52
C GLU A 241 -3.48 15.16 22.03
N GLY A 242 -4.12 15.95 21.16
CA GLY A 242 -4.19 15.68 19.72
C GLY A 242 -5.12 14.52 19.34
N LYS A 243 -5.93 14.00 20.29
CA LYS A 243 -6.87 12.89 20.09
C LYS A 243 -8.18 13.37 19.46
N TYR A 244 -8.09 14.04 18.33
CA TYR A 244 -9.22 14.73 17.69
C TYR A 244 -10.38 13.81 17.28
N LYS A 245 -10.08 12.55 16.93
CA LYS A 245 -11.10 11.55 16.59
C LYS A 245 -11.96 11.17 17.79
N GLU A 246 -11.39 11.17 18.99
CA GLU A 246 -12.09 10.87 20.25
C GLU A 246 -12.82 12.10 20.80
N ALA A 247 -12.25 13.30 20.60
CA ALA A 247 -12.88 14.57 21.00
C ALA A 247 -14.17 14.89 20.20
N LEU A 248 -14.22 14.50 18.92
CA LEU A 248 -15.33 14.78 18.00
C LEU A 248 -16.70 14.23 18.43
N PRO A 249 -16.86 12.96 18.82
CA PRO A 249 -18.13 12.46 19.33
C PRO A 249 -18.49 13.10 20.68
N LYS A 250 -17.53 13.25 21.60
CA LYS A 250 -17.78 13.83 22.93
C LYS A 250 -18.25 15.28 22.89
N ILE A 251 -17.69 16.12 22.01
CA ILE A 251 -18.18 17.49 21.87
C ILE A 251 -19.59 17.53 21.26
N ARG A 252 -20.03 16.51 20.51
CA ARG A 252 -21.42 16.45 20.01
C ARG A 252 -22.39 16.04 21.11
N GLU A 253 -22.00 15.10 21.95
CA GLU A 253 -22.76 14.71 23.15
C GLU A 253 -22.94 15.91 24.08
N LEU A 254 -21.85 16.63 24.38
CA LEU A 254 -21.89 17.87 25.15
C LEU A 254 -22.89 18.90 24.59
N TYR A 255 -22.95 19.06 23.27
CA TYR A 255 -23.90 20.00 22.66
C TYR A 255 -25.36 19.54 22.78
N ARG A 256 -25.62 18.24 22.90
CA ARG A 256 -26.96 17.71 23.19
C ARG A 256 -27.33 18.00 24.64
N GLU A 257 -26.45 17.70 25.58
CA GLU A 257 -26.63 18.04 27.01
C GLU A 257 -26.87 19.54 27.20
N MET A 258 -26.09 20.39 26.54
CA MET A 258 -26.30 21.84 26.56
C MET A 258 -27.63 22.27 25.98
N GLN A 259 -28.17 21.55 24.99
CA GLN A 259 -29.49 21.84 24.42
C GLN A 259 -30.59 21.43 25.39
N GLU A 260 -30.52 20.24 25.98
CA GLU A 260 -31.44 19.76 27.01
C GLU A 260 -31.45 20.71 28.21
N PHE A 261 -30.28 21.14 28.65
CA PHE A 261 -30.12 22.14 29.71
C PHE A 261 -30.80 23.48 29.37
N GLN A 262 -30.64 23.94 28.13
CA GLN A 262 -31.29 25.17 27.65
C GLN A 262 -32.82 25.03 27.64
N GLU A 263 -33.33 23.86 27.29
CA GLU A 263 -34.77 23.56 27.32
C GLU A 263 -35.30 23.55 28.76
N LYS A 264 -34.58 22.94 29.72
CA LYS A 264 -34.92 23.01 31.15
C LYS A 264 -34.97 24.45 31.66
N LEU A 265 -33.96 25.27 31.35
CA LEU A 265 -33.94 26.69 31.69
C LEU A 265 -35.15 27.48 31.14
N ARG A 266 -35.59 27.16 29.92
CA ARG A 266 -36.77 27.79 29.31
C ARG A 266 -38.07 27.32 29.95
N GLY A 267 -38.16 26.05 30.35
CA GLY A 267 -39.33 25.50 31.03
C GLY A 267 -39.67 26.26 32.31
N ILE A 268 -38.66 26.50 33.16
CA ILE A 268 -38.84 27.24 34.43
C ILE A 268 -39.38 28.65 34.20
N ARG A 269 -38.91 29.34 33.16
CA ARG A 269 -39.35 30.69 32.79
C ARG A 269 -40.75 30.78 32.17
N ASN A 270 -41.30 29.67 31.69
CA ASN A 270 -42.63 29.62 31.09
C ASN A 270 -43.70 29.10 32.06
N GLU A 271 -43.29 28.49 33.18
CA GLU A 271 -44.17 28.04 34.28
C GLU A 271 -44.35 29.11 35.37
N SER A 272 -43.72 30.28 35.20
CA SER A 272 -43.81 31.47 36.05
C SER A 272 -44.60 32.60 35.40
#